data_AF-A0A945XYB1-F1
#
_entry.id   AF-A0A945XYB1-F1
#
_cell.length_a   1.000
_cell.length_b   1.000
_cell.length_c   1.000
_cell.angle_alpha   90.00
_cell.angle_beta   90.00
_cell.angle_gamma   90.00
#
_symmetry.space_group_name_H-M   'P 1'
#
loop_
_entity.id
_entity.type
_entity.pdbx_description
1 polymer ?
#
loop_
_entity_poly.entity_id
_entity_poly.type
_entity_poly.pdbx_seq_one_letter_code
_entity_poly.pdbx_strand_id
1 'polypeptide(L)'
;MYLSPTRQQTFGMRFTEFREGVEKKEKDEEESKASFLRDYFGLQYQWTGDVFDTRFGFFHWFDANPHINLEYQGEADNESTSLQGTFEKMLGNYNEKETRSDFLTFELDAVWSDMVWKLESGYFKKRNLYSFEITEEKNIRLSTVRAPHFALATSFERTFPYFYWLMIYSHRKSIDVPENSHIFLYENESVLVPKTRDVIRNQVSGVAVLKTPDNSLRITLLNYQTWPFVQKGFASLFTWEQYKQNMELELKFFRLKTEKQKMMKNEIETNQVFLTYTQKFTAY
;
A
#
# COMPACT_ATOMS: atom_id res chain seq x y z
N MET A 1 23.39 -9.31 -6.59
CA MET A 1 23.69 -8.25 -5.60
C MET A 1 22.98 -6.99 -6.06
N TYR A 2 22.22 -6.35 -5.18
CA TYR A 2 21.44 -5.15 -5.46
C TYR A 2 22.05 -3.98 -4.72
N LEU A 3 22.19 -2.84 -5.42
CA LEU A 3 22.68 -1.57 -4.86
C LEU A 3 21.79 -0.46 -5.42
N SER A 4 21.26 0.41 -4.57
CA SER A 4 20.49 1.58 -5.01
C SER A 4 21.11 2.86 -4.45
N PRO A 5 21.80 3.66 -5.28
CA PRO A 5 22.35 4.93 -4.83
C PRO A 5 21.28 6.04 -4.75
N THR A 6 20.08 5.80 -5.27
CA THR A 6 19.00 6.79 -5.35
C THR A 6 18.02 6.65 -4.20
N ARG A 7 17.62 7.81 -3.68
CA ARG A 7 16.63 7.95 -2.61
C ARG A 7 15.21 7.86 -3.17
N GLN A 8 14.32 7.13 -2.49
CA GLN A 8 12.90 7.26 -2.75
C GLN A 8 12.40 8.52 -2.04
N GLN A 9 11.88 9.49 -2.78
CA GLN A 9 11.27 10.70 -2.23
C GLN A 9 9.80 10.74 -2.57
N THR A 10 8.97 10.80 -1.53
CA THR A 10 7.56 11.18 -1.69
C THR A 10 7.45 12.70 -1.79
N PHE A 11 6.29 13.18 -2.24
CA PHE A 11 5.99 14.61 -2.20
C PHE A 11 6.03 15.16 -0.76
N GLY A 12 5.54 14.36 0.20
CA GLY A 12 5.56 14.66 1.64
C GLY A 12 6.96 14.95 2.18
N MET A 13 7.92 14.07 1.87
CA MET A 13 9.32 14.26 2.27
C MET A 13 9.93 15.54 1.70
N ARG A 14 9.67 15.82 0.41
CA ARG A 14 10.15 17.05 -0.23
C ARG A 14 9.59 18.28 0.44
N PHE A 15 8.32 18.25 0.84
CA PHE A 15 7.69 19.33 1.57
C PHE A 15 8.31 19.53 2.96
N THR A 16 8.49 18.45 3.74
CA THR A 16 9.16 18.52 5.05
C THR A 16 10.58 19.07 4.94
N GLU A 17 11.36 18.60 3.96
CA GLU A 17 12.71 19.09 3.71
C GLU A 17 12.74 20.56 3.31
N PHE A 18 11.82 21.00 2.47
CA PHE A 18 11.70 22.40 2.08
C PHE A 18 11.39 23.27 3.30
N ARG A 19 10.41 22.87 4.13
CA ARG A 19 10.03 23.60 5.35
C ARG A 19 11.19 23.67 6.35
N GLU A 20 11.81 22.53 6.67
CA GLU A 20 12.99 22.50 7.55
C GLU A 20 14.14 23.35 6.98
N GLY A 21 14.31 23.37 5.65
CA GLY A 21 15.33 24.20 4.97
C GLY A 21 15.06 25.70 5.05
N VAL A 22 13.79 26.13 4.95
CA VAL A 22 13.39 27.53 5.15
C VAL A 22 13.57 27.93 6.62
N GLU A 23 13.10 27.11 7.56
CA GLU A 23 13.24 27.35 9.01
C GLU A 23 14.70 27.43 9.47
N LYS A 24 15.59 26.61 8.88
CA LYS A 24 17.04 26.65 9.18
C LYS A 24 17.73 27.90 8.62
N LYS A 25 17.32 28.36 7.44
CA LYS A 25 17.81 29.62 6.85
C LYS A 25 17.36 30.84 7.65
N GLU A 26 16.24 30.77 8.35
CA GLU A 26 15.77 31.83 9.26
C GLU A 26 16.49 31.81 10.63
N LYS A 27 17.14 30.70 10.99
CA LYS A 27 17.79 30.49 12.30
C LYS A 27 19.33 30.51 12.27
N ASP A 28 19.95 30.84 11.13
CA ASP A 28 21.42 30.85 10.95
C ASP A 28 22.12 29.53 11.39
N GLU A 29 21.45 28.38 11.27
CA GLU A 29 22.07 27.07 11.55
C GLU A 29 22.66 26.47 10.25
N GLU A 30 23.97 26.17 10.25
CA GLU A 30 24.69 25.64 9.10
C GLU A 30 24.04 24.36 8.51
N GLU A 31 23.98 24.30 7.18
CA GLU A 31 23.55 23.14 6.42
C GLU A 31 24.48 21.94 6.70
N SER A 32 24.08 21.05 7.61
CA SER A 32 24.72 19.74 7.74
C SER A 32 24.57 19.00 6.40
N LYS A 33 25.69 18.82 5.68
CA LYS A 33 25.76 18.09 4.41
C LYS A 33 25.13 16.70 4.57
N ALA A 34 23.89 16.55 4.12
CA ALA A 34 23.24 15.26 4.06
C ALA A 34 23.91 14.43 2.96
N SER A 35 24.57 13.33 3.32
CA SER A 35 25.16 12.40 2.35
C SER A 35 24.07 11.92 1.38
N PHE A 36 24.30 12.17 0.09
CA PHE A 36 23.40 11.77 -1.01
C PHE A 36 23.46 10.27 -1.28
N LEU A 37 24.55 9.61 -0.85
CA LEU A 37 24.73 8.15 -0.96
C LEU A 37 24.15 7.47 0.28
N ARG A 38 23.21 6.55 0.06
CA ARG A 38 22.62 5.69 1.09
C ARG A 38 23.13 4.26 0.93
N ASP A 39 23.32 3.59 2.05
CA ASP A 39 23.86 2.23 2.12
C ASP A 39 22.78 1.18 1.84
N TYR A 40 22.04 1.29 0.73
CA TYR A 40 21.06 0.27 0.34
C TYR A 40 21.72 -0.87 -0.39
N PHE A 41 21.61 -2.06 0.19
CA PHE A 41 22.17 -3.27 -0.39
C PHE A 41 21.27 -4.49 -0.17
N GLY A 42 21.37 -5.41 -1.12
CA GLY A 42 20.66 -6.68 -1.07
C GLY A 42 21.49 -7.81 -1.64
N LEU A 43 21.44 -8.97 -1.01
CA LEU A 43 21.97 -10.21 -1.52
C LEU A 43 20.80 -11.16 -1.74
N GLN A 44 20.71 -11.73 -2.93
CA GLN A 44 19.74 -12.76 -3.25
C GLN A 44 20.45 -13.93 -3.89
N TYR A 45 20.13 -15.12 -3.43
CA TYR A 45 20.51 -16.38 -4.03
C TYR A 45 19.29 -16.98 -4.72
N GLN A 46 19.47 -17.46 -5.94
CA GLN A 46 18.43 -18.08 -6.74
C GLN A 46 18.88 -19.48 -7.12
N TRP A 47 17.99 -20.44 -6.93
CA TRP A 47 18.14 -21.81 -7.37
C TRP A 47 17.00 -22.14 -8.34
N THR A 48 17.36 -22.39 -9.59
CA THR A 48 16.42 -22.69 -10.67
C THR A 48 16.56 -24.13 -11.10
N GLY A 49 15.46 -24.86 -11.06
CA GLY A 49 15.29 -26.18 -11.65
C GLY A 49 14.22 -26.16 -12.75
N ASP A 50 13.91 -27.32 -13.32
CA ASP A 50 13.00 -27.43 -14.48
C ASP A 50 11.55 -27.02 -14.17
N VAL A 51 11.10 -27.25 -12.93
CA VAL A 51 9.71 -27.01 -12.49
C VAL A 51 9.65 -25.99 -11.35
N PHE A 52 10.74 -25.83 -10.59
CA PHE A 52 10.79 -24.98 -9.40
C PHE A 52 11.88 -23.91 -9.56
N ASP A 53 11.55 -22.68 -9.23
CA ASP A 53 12.51 -21.58 -9.04
C ASP A 53 12.37 -21.07 -7.61
N THR A 54 13.45 -21.11 -6.84
CA THR A 54 13.47 -20.72 -5.43
C THR A 54 14.46 -19.59 -5.22
N ARG A 55 14.07 -18.55 -4.47
CA ARG A 55 14.94 -17.41 -4.17
C ARG A 55 14.95 -17.14 -2.68
N PHE A 56 16.13 -16.84 -2.16
CA PHE A 56 16.35 -16.41 -0.78
C PHE A 56 17.08 -15.09 -0.81
N GLY A 57 16.56 -14.09 -0.09
CA GLY A 57 17.12 -12.75 -0.07
C GLY A 57 17.37 -12.22 1.33
N PHE A 58 18.40 -11.39 1.46
CA PHE A 58 18.65 -10.54 2.61
C PHE A 58 18.87 -9.11 2.12
N PHE A 59 18.18 -8.16 2.73
CA PHE A 59 18.16 -6.78 2.27
C PHE A 59 18.28 -5.80 3.44
N HIS A 60 19.14 -4.80 3.27
CA HIS A 60 19.08 -3.53 3.96
C HIS A 60 18.54 -2.50 2.97
N TRP A 61 17.26 -2.19 3.04
CA TRP A 61 16.57 -1.39 2.03
C TRP A 61 15.71 -0.29 2.67
N PHE A 62 15.19 0.63 1.86
CA PHE A 62 14.19 1.58 2.32
C PHE A 62 12.90 0.84 2.70
N ASP A 63 12.22 1.32 3.72
CA ASP A 63 10.85 0.93 4.02
C ASP A 63 9.92 1.72 3.08
N ALA A 64 9.07 1.02 2.35
CA ALA A 64 8.09 1.65 1.46
C ALA A 64 7.07 2.52 2.23
N ASN A 65 6.88 2.25 3.52
CA ASN A 65 6.10 3.10 4.41
C ASN A 65 7.04 4.10 5.10
N PRO A 66 6.99 5.39 4.74
CA PRO A 66 7.77 6.40 5.45
C PRO A 66 7.25 6.63 6.86
N HIS A 67 8.08 7.25 7.69
CA HIS A 67 7.65 7.73 8.98
C HIS A 67 6.81 8.99 8.76
N ILE A 68 5.56 8.95 9.16
CA ILE A 68 4.63 10.09 9.11
C ILE A 68 4.20 10.43 10.53
N ASN A 69 4.18 11.73 10.82
CA ASN A 69 3.47 12.31 11.94
C ASN A 69 2.66 13.51 11.45
N LEU A 70 1.37 13.53 11.75
CA LEU A 70 0.42 14.57 11.39
C LEU A 70 -0.58 14.72 12.53
N GLU A 71 -0.72 15.94 13.02
CA GLU A 71 -1.78 16.30 13.96
C GLU A 71 -2.66 17.38 13.33
N TYR A 72 -3.92 17.03 13.12
CA TYR A 72 -4.96 17.94 12.69
C TYR A 72 -5.89 18.20 13.87
N GLN A 73 -6.01 19.47 14.24
CA GLN A 73 -6.99 19.89 15.24
C GLN A 73 -8.28 20.28 14.52
N GLY A 74 -9.37 19.60 14.83
CA GLY A 74 -10.69 19.99 14.35
C GLY A 74 -11.16 21.18 15.16
N GLU A 75 -11.38 22.33 14.53
CA GLU A 75 -11.87 23.50 15.26
C GLU A 75 -13.33 23.28 15.70
N ALA A 76 -13.65 23.65 16.94
CA ALA A 76 -15.01 23.75 17.43
C ALA A 76 -15.78 24.79 16.61
N ASP A 77 -17.10 24.59 16.41
CA ASP A 77 -18.00 25.34 15.52
C ASP A 77 -18.15 26.87 15.78
N ASN A 78 -17.24 27.50 16.52
CA ASN A 78 -17.30 28.93 16.84
C ASN A 78 -16.03 29.68 16.38
N GLU A 79 -16.29 30.66 15.50
CA GLU A 79 -15.44 31.77 15.07
C GLU A 79 -14.57 31.59 13.81
N SER A 80 -14.48 32.71 13.10
CA SER A 80 -14.07 32.87 11.70
C SER A 80 -12.57 32.66 11.48
N THR A 81 -12.12 31.41 11.49
CA THR A 81 -10.77 31.06 11.03
C THR A 81 -10.79 30.83 9.52
N SER A 82 -9.91 31.51 8.78
CA SER A 82 -9.78 31.27 7.34
C SER A 82 -9.29 29.85 7.07
N LEU A 83 -9.78 29.21 6.00
CA LEU A 83 -9.27 27.92 5.49
C LEU A 83 -7.73 27.91 5.40
N GLN A 84 -7.15 29.08 5.13
CA GLN A 84 -5.72 29.31 5.08
C GLN A 84 -5.03 29.08 6.44
N GLY A 85 -5.55 29.63 7.56
CA GLY A 85 -4.96 29.44 8.89
C GLY A 85 -5.05 28.00 9.39
N THR A 86 -6.13 27.29 9.06
CA THR A 86 -6.27 25.85 9.38
C THR A 86 -5.27 25.01 8.57
N PHE A 87 -5.09 25.34 7.29
CA PHE A 87 -4.11 24.69 6.43
C PHE A 87 -2.68 24.95 6.90
N GLU A 88 -2.34 26.18 7.29
CA GLU A 88 -1.02 26.53 7.83
C GLU A 88 -0.70 25.78 9.13
N LYS A 89 -1.66 25.64 10.05
CA LYS A 89 -1.50 24.81 11.27
C LYS A 89 -1.27 23.33 10.93
N MET A 90 -2.04 22.77 9.99
CA MET A 90 -1.86 21.39 9.52
C MET A 90 -0.48 21.19 8.89
N LEU A 91 -0.06 22.14 8.05
CA LEU A 91 1.25 22.13 7.41
C LEU A 91 2.38 22.24 8.41
N GLY A 92 2.25 23.01 9.49
CA GLY A 92 3.27 23.09 10.56
C GLY A 92 3.46 21.78 11.32
N ASN A 93 2.40 21.01 11.52
CA ASN A 93 2.41 19.78 12.31
C ASN A 93 2.70 18.50 11.50
N TYR A 94 2.88 18.61 10.20
CA TYR A 94 3.20 17.49 9.32
C TYR A 94 4.71 17.23 9.28
N ASN A 95 5.11 15.98 9.43
CA ASN A 95 6.49 15.56 9.32
C ASN A 95 6.57 14.19 8.65
N GLU A 96 7.27 14.10 7.51
CA GLU A 96 7.51 12.84 6.82
C GLU A 96 9.01 12.59 6.61
N LYS A 97 9.48 11.41 7.05
CA LYS A 97 10.89 11.01 6.97
C LYS A 97 11.05 9.63 6.35
N GLU A 98 12.09 9.50 5.54
CA GLU A 98 12.54 8.21 5.02
C GLU A 98 12.85 7.24 6.17
N THR A 99 12.46 5.98 6.00
CA THR A 99 12.75 4.92 6.97
C THR A 99 13.41 3.75 6.27
N ARG A 100 14.20 2.96 7.01
CA ARG A 100 14.90 1.79 6.48
C ARG A 100 14.50 0.54 7.24
N SER A 101 14.59 -0.61 6.57
CA SER A 101 14.29 -1.91 7.15
C SER A 101 15.30 -2.96 6.71
N ASP A 102 15.69 -3.81 7.65
CA ASP A 102 16.42 -5.05 7.40
C ASP A 102 15.40 -6.17 7.26
N PHE A 103 15.48 -6.97 6.20
CA PHE A 103 14.55 -8.08 6.00
C PHE A 103 15.14 -9.26 5.24
N LEU A 104 14.52 -10.42 5.50
CA LEU A 104 14.75 -11.66 4.79
C LEU A 104 13.56 -11.95 3.88
N THR A 105 13.81 -12.48 2.69
CA THR A 105 12.77 -12.94 1.77
C THR A 105 12.98 -14.40 1.38
N PHE A 106 11.87 -15.08 1.10
CA PHE A 106 11.84 -16.38 0.47
C PHE A 106 10.73 -16.39 -0.58
N GLU A 107 11.09 -16.75 -1.81
CA GLU A 107 10.18 -16.87 -2.95
C GLU A 107 10.31 -18.26 -3.55
N LEU A 108 9.19 -18.85 -3.95
CA LEU A 108 9.10 -20.14 -4.60
C LEU A 108 8.06 -20.03 -5.72
N ASP A 109 8.50 -20.26 -6.95
CA ASP A 109 7.65 -20.40 -8.13
C ASP A 109 7.70 -21.86 -8.59
N ALA A 110 6.53 -22.47 -8.75
CA ALA A 110 6.38 -23.81 -9.31
C ALA A 110 5.49 -23.77 -10.55
N VAL A 111 6.00 -24.23 -11.69
CA VAL A 111 5.33 -24.12 -12.99
C VAL A 111 5.07 -25.50 -13.59
N TRP A 112 3.79 -25.81 -13.84
CA TRP A 112 3.35 -27.03 -14.50
C TRP A 112 2.50 -26.68 -15.71
N SER A 113 3.11 -26.60 -16.91
CA SER A 113 2.44 -26.36 -18.20
C SER A 113 1.40 -25.22 -18.24
N ASP A 114 0.18 -25.45 -17.73
CA ASP A 114 -0.93 -24.51 -17.67
C ASP A 114 -1.25 -23.97 -16.26
N MET A 115 -0.54 -24.43 -15.22
CA MET A 115 -0.71 -24.03 -13.83
C MET A 115 0.58 -23.45 -13.24
N VAL A 116 0.45 -22.39 -12.46
CA VAL A 116 1.57 -21.79 -11.71
C VAL A 116 1.16 -21.67 -10.24
N TRP A 117 2.02 -22.14 -9.35
CA TRP A 117 1.91 -21.88 -7.92
C TRP A 117 3.06 -20.96 -7.50
N LYS A 118 2.72 -19.89 -6.78
CA LYS A 118 3.71 -18.98 -6.21
C LYS A 118 3.55 -18.90 -4.70
N LEU A 119 4.68 -18.75 -4.03
CA LEU A 119 4.76 -18.54 -2.59
C LEU A 119 5.84 -17.51 -2.32
N GLU A 120 5.46 -16.41 -1.69
CA GLU A 120 6.36 -15.34 -1.30
C GLU A 120 6.23 -15.13 0.21
N SER A 121 7.35 -14.98 0.90
CA SER A 121 7.37 -14.65 2.32
C SER A 121 8.49 -13.68 2.63
N GLY A 122 8.27 -12.86 3.65
CA GLY A 122 9.22 -11.86 4.10
C GLY A 122 9.15 -11.66 5.60
N TYR A 123 10.31 -11.62 6.24
CA TYR A 123 10.44 -11.27 7.65
C TYR A 123 11.26 -9.99 7.79
N PHE A 124 10.62 -8.95 8.31
CA PHE A 124 11.17 -7.61 8.50
C PHE A 124 11.47 -7.40 9.97
N LYS A 125 12.69 -6.96 10.28
CA LYS A 125 13.12 -6.67 11.65
C LYS A 125 12.27 -5.58 12.28
N LYS A 126 11.99 -4.51 11.54
CA LYS A 126 11.04 -3.45 11.91
C LYS A 126 10.44 -2.83 10.66
N ARG A 127 9.12 -2.75 10.58
CA ARG A 127 8.38 -2.06 9.53
C ARG A 127 7.50 -0.97 10.12
N ASN A 128 7.32 0.10 9.37
CA ASN A 128 6.41 1.18 9.70
C ASN A 128 4.95 0.75 9.49
N LEU A 129 4.13 1.00 10.52
CA LEU A 129 2.69 0.78 10.55
C LEU A 129 2.01 2.12 10.85
N TYR A 130 0.98 2.44 10.08
CA TYR A 130 0.21 3.65 10.30
C TYR A 130 -0.75 3.46 11.46
N SER A 131 -0.68 4.38 12.42
CA SER A 131 -1.61 4.49 13.51
C SER A 131 -2.47 5.73 13.31
N PHE A 132 -3.78 5.63 13.54
CA PHE A 132 -4.65 6.80 13.53
C PHE A 132 -5.47 6.90 14.81
N GLU A 133 -5.72 8.13 15.24
CA GLU A 133 -6.57 8.46 16.38
C GLU A 133 -7.53 9.56 15.96
N ILE A 134 -8.80 9.42 16.37
CA ILE A 134 -9.77 10.50 16.31
C ILE A 134 -10.25 10.73 17.74
N THR A 135 -9.90 11.87 18.29
CA THR A 135 -10.27 12.24 19.66
C THR A 135 -11.75 12.63 19.74
N GLU A 136 -12.28 12.73 20.95
CA GLU A 136 -13.65 13.23 21.17
C GLU A 136 -13.85 14.66 20.65
N GLU A 137 -12.78 15.46 20.65
CA GLU A 137 -12.72 16.81 20.09
C GLU A 137 -12.62 16.84 18.56
N LYS A 138 -12.73 15.69 17.87
CA LYS A 138 -12.52 15.53 16.42
C LYS A 138 -11.10 15.90 15.94
N ASN A 139 -10.11 15.89 16.83
CA ASN A 139 -8.72 16.01 16.41
C ASN A 139 -8.30 14.68 15.76
N ILE A 140 -7.66 14.75 14.60
CA ILE A 140 -7.17 13.60 13.86
C ILE A 140 -5.67 13.56 14.01
N ARG A 141 -5.15 12.47 14.58
CA ARG A 141 -3.72 12.20 14.61
C ARG A 141 -3.41 11.02 13.71
N LEU A 142 -2.46 11.19 12.82
CA LEU A 142 -1.90 10.12 12.01
C LEU A 142 -0.42 10.03 12.33
N SER A 143 0.00 8.91 12.87
CA SER A 143 1.37 8.66 13.27
C SER A 143 1.87 7.32 12.77
N THR A 144 3.15 7.07 12.92
CA THR A 144 3.77 5.81 12.51
C THR A 144 4.41 5.13 13.70
N VAL A 145 4.06 3.86 13.92
CA VAL A 145 4.71 2.99 14.90
C VAL A 145 5.54 1.93 14.19
N ARG A 146 6.61 1.45 14.83
CA ARG A 146 7.53 0.47 14.23
C ARG A 146 7.48 -0.83 15.00
N ALA A 147 7.26 -1.93 14.29
CA ALA A 147 7.21 -3.27 14.89
C ALA A 147 7.81 -4.31 13.93
N PRO A 148 8.39 -5.42 14.42
CA PRO A 148 8.72 -6.57 13.59
C PRO A 148 7.51 -7.03 12.78
N HIS A 149 7.73 -7.45 11.54
CA HIS A 149 6.64 -7.76 10.62
C HIS A 149 6.94 -8.99 9.78
N PHE A 150 5.96 -9.88 9.69
CA PHE A 150 5.98 -11.05 8.83
C PHE A 150 4.90 -10.91 7.77
N ALA A 151 5.24 -11.23 6.53
CA ALA A 151 4.32 -11.29 5.42
C ALA A 151 4.48 -12.62 4.68
N LEU A 152 3.37 -13.19 4.26
CA LEU A 152 3.27 -14.40 3.46
C LEU A 152 2.18 -14.17 2.41
N ALA A 153 2.45 -14.55 1.18
CA ALA A 153 1.46 -14.61 0.12
C ALA A 153 1.65 -15.90 -0.65
N THR A 154 0.56 -16.55 -1.03
CA THR A 154 0.59 -17.68 -1.95
C THR A 154 -0.49 -17.51 -2.99
N SER A 155 -0.19 -17.88 -4.22
CA SER A 155 -1.13 -17.77 -5.32
C SER A 155 -1.13 -18.99 -6.21
N PHE A 156 -2.29 -19.30 -6.74
CA PHE A 156 -2.50 -20.35 -7.73
C PHE A 156 -3.12 -19.72 -8.96
N GLU A 157 -2.44 -19.91 -10.08
CA GLU A 157 -2.81 -19.41 -11.39
C GLU A 157 -3.06 -20.59 -12.33
N ARG A 158 -4.09 -20.47 -13.16
CA ARG A 158 -4.27 -21.38 -14.30
C ARG A 158 -4.80 -20.65 -15.52
N THR A 159 -4.23 -21.00 -16.67
CA THR A 159 -4.61 -20.44 -17.97
C THR A 159 -5.31 -21.49 -18.84
N PHE A 160 -6.46 -21.12 -19.37
CA PHE A 160 -7.21 -21.82 -20.41
C PHE A 160 -7.28 -20.93 -21.67
N PRO A 161 -7.66 -21.45 -22.84
CA PRO A 161 -7.67 -20.66 -24.09
C PRO A 161 -8.44 -19.33 -24.03
N TYR A 162 -9.55 -19.30 -23.29
CA TYR A 162 -10.44 -18.14 -23.20
C TYR A 162 -10.70 -17.66 -21.77
N PHE A 163 -10.07 -18.30 -20.80
CA PHE A 163 -10.30 -18.07 -19.39
C PHE A 163 -8.99 -18.16 -18.62
N TYR A 164 -8.79 -17.25 -17.70
CA TYR A 164 -7.67 -17.22 -16.79
C TYR A 164 -8.20 -16.98 -15.39
N TRP A 165 -7.62 -17.64 -14.39
CA TRP A 165 -7.90 -17.30 -13.02
C TRP A 165 -6.65 -17.36 -12.15
N LEU A 166 -6.65 -16.52 -11.13
CA LEU A 166 -5.61 -16.38 -10.13
C LEU A 166 -6.28 -16.21 -8.77
N MET A 167 -6.06 -17.17 -7.87
CA MET A 167 -6.44 -17.02 -6.47
C MET A 167 -5.21 -16.71 -5.65
N ILE A 168 -5.34 -15.76 -4.72
CA ILE A 168 -4.26 -15.30 -3.86
C ILE A 168 -4.75 -15.37 -2.42
N TYR A 169 -3.95 -15.96 -1.56
CA TYR A 169 -4.07 -15.81 -0.11
C TYR A 169 -2.86 -15.03 0.39
N SER A 170 -3.08 -14.08 1.30
CA SER A 170 -2.00 -13.42 2.00
C SER A 170 -2.27 -13.30 3.49
N HIS A 171 -1.21 -13.47 4.26
CA HIS A 171 -1.17 -13.34 5.70
C HIS A 171 -0.09 -12.33 6.07
N ARG A 172 -0.45 -11.36 6.89
CA ARG A 172 0.46 -10.35 7.43
C ARG A 172 0.32 -10.33 8.94
N LYS A 173 1.43 -10.29 9.64
CA LYS A 173 1.48 -10.22 11.11
C LYS A 173 2.53 -9.21 11.52
N SER A 174 2.17 -8.25 12.37
CA SER A 174 3.15 -7.45 13.09
C SER A 174 3.19 -7.89 14.55
N ILE A 175 4.40 -8.07 15.06
CA ILE A 175 4.68 -8.64 16.39
C ILE A 175 5.02 -7.50 17.35
N ASP A 176 4.58 -7.57 18.59
CA ASP A 176 4.91 -6.58 19.63
C ASP A 176 4.64 -5.12 19.18
N VAL A 177 3.47 -4.88 18.59
CA VAL A 177 3.04 -3.53 18.24
C VAL A 177 2.91 -2.70 19.53
N PRO A 178 3.54 -1.51 19.60
CA PRO A 178 3.51 -0.68 20.80
C PRO A 178 2.09 -0.38 21.30
N GLU A 179 1.96 -0.23 22.61
CA GLU A 179 0.75 0.30 23.23
C GLU A 179 0.42 1.73 22.76
N ASN A 180 -0.81 2.17 23.06
CA ASN A 180 -1.35 3.47 22.68
C ASN A 180 -1.29 3.71 21.16
N SER A 181 -1.56 2.65 20.39
CA SER A 181 -1.63 2.67 18.93
C SER A 181 -2.92 2.01 18.45
N HIS A 182 -3.38 2.38 17.26
CA HIS A 182 -4.48 1.73 16.54
C HIS A 182 -4.07 1.53 15.09
N ILE A 183 -3.84 0.29 14.67
CA ILE A 183 -3.20 0.01 13.39
C ILE A 183 -4.22 -0.01 12.26
N PHE A 184 -4.07 0.97 11.35
CA PHE A 184 -4.94 1.16 10.20
C PHE A 184 -5.02 -0.10 9.32
N LEU A 185 -6.24 -0.52 8.98
CA LEU A 185 -6.59 -1.72 8.19
C LEU A 185 -6.36 -3.09 8.85
N TYR A 186 -5.74 -3.14 10.02
CA TYR A 186 -5.56 -4.39 10.77
C TYR A 186 -6.62 -4.53 11.86
N GLU A 187 -6.94 -3.41 12.50
CA GLU A 187 -7.77 -3.37 13.69
C GLU A 187 -9.02 -2.52 13.49
N ASN A 188 -9.99 -2.75 14.36
CA ASN A 188 -11.24 -2.02 14.38
C ASN A 188 -11.63 -1.66 15.81
N GLU A 189 -10.72 -1.05 16.56
CA GLU A 189 -11.02 -0.53 17.89
C GLU A 189 -11.53 0.91 17.86
N SER A 190 -12.28 1.30 18.89
CA SER A 190 -12.83 2.66 19.01
C SER A 190 -11.83 3.67 19.58
N VAL A 191 -10.78 3.18 20.23
CA VAL A 191 -9.75 3.95 20.94
C VAL A 191 -8.38 3.30 20.70
N LEU A 192 -7.32 4.02 21.06
CA LEU A 192 -5.97 3.47 21.10
C LEU A 192 -5.90 2.30 22.08
N VAL A 193 -5.19 1.25 21.70
CA VAL A 193 -5.12 0.04 22.53
C VAL A 193 -4.00 0.19 23.57
N PRO A 194 -4.28 0.15 24.88
CA PRO A 194 -3.33 0.50 25.93
C PRO A 194 -2.35 -0.62 26.30
N LYS A 195 -2.14 -1.57 25.38
CA LYS A 195 -1.23 -2.70 25.60
C LYS A 195 -0.49 -3.07 24.32
N THR A 196 0.71 -3.60 24.52
CA THR A 196 1.50 -4.24 23.45
C THR A 196 0.78 -5.51 22.97
N ARG A 197 0.72 -5.72 21.65
CA ARG A 197 -0.01 -6.84 21.05
C ARG A 197 0.49 -7.19 19.65
N ASP A 198 0.14 -8.38 19.22
CA ASP A 198 0.27 -8.77 17.82
C ASP A 198 -0.96 -8.29 17.03
N VAL A 199 -0.73 -7.79 15.82
CA VAL A 199 -1.81 -7.48 14.87
C VAL A 199 -1.67 -8.35 13.64
N ILE A 200 -2.78 -8.88 13.15
CA ILE A 200 -2.82 -9.76 11.99
C ILE A 200 -3.77 -9.21 10.94
N ARG A 201 -3.47 -9.48 9.68
CA ARG A 201 -4.37 -9.26 8.57
C ARG A 201 -4.24 -10.39 7.58
N ASN A 202 -5.34 -11.07 7.36
CA ASN A 202 -5.48 -12.06 6.32
C ASN A 202 -6.28 -11.47 5.18
N GLN A 203 -5.99 -11.91 3.96
CA GLN A 203 -6.71 -11.51 2.78
C GLN A 203 -6.78 -12.66 1.79
N VAL A 204 -7.98 -12.94 1.30
CA VAL A 204 -8.20 -13.74 0.09
C VAL A 204 -8.50 -12.79 -1.06
N SER A 205 -7.95 -13.06 -2.23
CA SER A 205 -8.22 -12.33 -3.46
C SER A 205 -8.35 -13.29 -4.63
N GLY A 206 -9.13 -12.90 -5.62
CA GLY A 206 -9.33 -13.65 -6.84
C GLY A 206 -9.35 -12.70 -8.03
N VAL A 207 -8.67 -13.11 -9.10
CA VAL A 207 -8.73 -12.49 -10.41
C VAL A 207 -9.27 -13.53 -11.38
N ALA A 208 -10.25 -13.15 -12.18
CA ALA A 208 -10.76 -13.97 -13.27
C ALA A 208 -10.79 -13.11 -14.54
N VAL A 209 -10.22 -13.62 -15.63
CA VAL A 209 -10.22 -12.94 -16.92
C VAL A 209 -10.88 -13.84 -17.94
N LEU A 210 -11.90 -13.34 -18.60
CA LEU A 210 -12.59 -13.98 -19.72
C LEU A 210 -12.27 -13.21 -21.00
N LYS A 211 -12.01 -13.94 -22.08
CA LYS A 211 -11.72 -13.37 -23.40
C LYS A 211 -12.62 -14.02 -24.44
N THR A 212 -13.14 -13.24 -25.37
CA THR A 212 -13.83 -13.79 -26.55
C THR A 212 -12.84 -14.44 -27.52
N PRO A 213 -13.25 -15.41 -28.36
CA PRO A 213 -12.33 -16.08 -29.28
C PRO A 213 -11.63 -15.17 -30.29
N ASP A 214 -12.26 -14.06 -30.65
CA ASP A 214 -11.73 -13.01 -31.51
C ASP A 214 -10.91 -11.95 -30.75
N ASN A 215 -10.74 -12.11 -29.43
CA ASN A 215 -10.13 -11.13 -28.51
C ASN A 215 -10.76 -9.74 -28.55
N SER A 216 -11.96 -9.57 -29.11
CA SER A 216 -12.61 -8.26 -29.20
C SER A 216 -13.08 -7.72 -27.86
N LEU A 217 -13.41 -8.62 -26.92
CA LEU A 217 -13.84 -8.28 -25.56
C LEU A 217 -13.05 -9.07 -24.52
N ARG A 218 -12.52 -8.35 -23.53
CA ARG A 218 -11.92 -8.89 -22.31
C ARG A 218 -12.72 -8.43 -21.10
N ILE A 219 -13.11 -9.37 -20.24
CA ILE A 219 -13.77 -9.09 -18.97
C ILE A 219 -12.83 -9.52 -17.85
N THR A 220 -12.47 -8.61 -16.95
CA THR A 220 -11.65 -8.89 -15.77
C THR A 220 -12.48 -8.65 -14.52
N LEU A 221 -12.57 -9.67 -13.67
CA LEU A 221 -13.21 -9.61 -12.37
C LEU A 221 -12.15 -9.72 -11.28
N LEU A 222 -12.18 -8.79 -10.34
CA LEU A 222 -11.27 -8.71 -9.21
C LEU A 222 -12.12 -8.70 -7.95
N ASN A 223 -11.80 -9.56 -7.00
CA ASN A 223 -12.49 -9.60 -5.71
C ASN A 223 -11.48 -9.84 -4.60
N TYR A 224 -11.69 -9.21 -3.45
CA TYR A 224 -10.95 -9.54 -2.25
C TYR A 224 -11.77 -9.36 -1.00
N GLN A 225 -11.37 -10.08 0.05
CA GLN A 225 -11.90 -9.93 1.39
C GLN A 225 -10.78 -10.05 2.43
N THR A 226 -10.81 -9.22 3.46
CA THR A 226 -9.85 -9.26 4.58
C THR A 226 -10.49 -9.63 5.91
N TRP A 227 -9.68 -10.05 6.88
CA TRP A 227 -10.06 -10.27 8.29
C TRP A 227 -8.83 -10.18 9.23
N PRO A 228 -9.00 -9.86 10.53
CA PRO A 228 -10.24 -9.72 11.28
C PRO A 228 -11.03 -8.44 10.94
N PHE A 229 -10.36 -7.33 10.64
CA PHE A 229 -11.05 -6.16 10.10
C PHE A 229 -11.56 -6.47 8.69
N VAL A 230 -12.88 -6.49 8.53
CA VAL A 230 -13.51 -6.91 7.28
C VAL A 230 -13.55 -5.74 6.28
N GLN A 231 -12.80 -5.90 5.20
CA GLN A 231 -12.87 -5.06 4.01
C GLN A 231 -13.15 -5.96 2.80
N LYS A 232 -14.14 -5.59 2.00
CA LYS A 232 -14.52 -6.28 0.77
C LYS A 232 -14.34 -5.33 -0.39
N GLY A 233 -13.64 -5.79 -1.42
CA GLY A 233 -13.50 -5.06 -2.68
C GLY A 233 -13.95 -5.92 -3.84
N PHE A 234 -14.61 -5.27 -4.80
CA PHE A 234 -14.99 -5.85 -6.08
C PHE A 234 -14.66 -4.86 -7.18
N ALA A 235 -14.08 -5.34 -8.27
CA ALA A 235 -13.97 -4.56 -9.49
C ALA A 235 -14.29 -5.43 -10.70
N SER A 236 -15.04 -4.85 -11.64
CA SER A 236 -15.27 -5.45 -12.95
C SER A 236 -14.81 -4.48 -14.04
N LEU A 237 -13.94 -4.97 -14.92
CA LEU A 237 -13.38 -4.21 -16.03
C LEU A 237 -13.80 -4.89 -17.33
N PHE A 238 -14.39 -4.12 -18.22
CA PHE A 238 -14.79 -4.56 -19.56
C PHE A 238 -13.97 -3.75 -20.55
N THR A 239 -13.14 -4.43 -21.33
CA THR A 239 -12.28 -3.80 -22.34
C THR A 239 -12.67 -4.32 -23.72
N TRP A 240 -13.04 -3.42 -24.62
CA TRP A 240 -13.26 -3.70 -26.04
C TRP A 240 -12.07 -3.17 -26.83
N GLU A 241 -11.20 -4.05 -27.33
CA GLU A 241 -9.94 -3.66 -27.99
C GLU A 241 -10.13 -3.17 -29.44
N GLN A 242 -11.25 -3.55 -30.07
CA GLN A 242 -11.60 -3.16 -31.46
C GLN A 242 -13.01 -2.57 -31.54
N TYR A 243 -13.36 -1.67 -30.62
CA TYR A 243 -14.70 -1.03 -30.63
C TYR A 243 -14.98 -0.27 -31.94
N LYS A 244 -13.92 0.32 -32.53
CA LYS A 244 -13.81 0.83 -33.91
C LYS A 244 -12.32 0.74 -34.32
N GLN A 245 -11.98 0.88 -35.60
CA GLN A 245 -10.58 0.87 -36.06
C GLN A 245 -9.72 1.80 -35.19
N ASN A 246 -8.68 1.23 -34.58
CA ASN A 246 -7.72 1.91 -33.71
C ASN A 246 -8.31 2.54 -32.42
N MET A 247 -9.46 2.05 -31.93
CA MET A 247 -10.09 2.53 -30.70
C MET A 247 -10.31 1.40 -29.69
N GLU A 248 -9.94 1.68 -28.44
CA GLU A 248 -10.22 0.85 -27.28
C GLU A 248 -11.24 1.56 -26.38
N LEU A 249 -12.26 0.83 -25.95
CA LEU A 249 -13.25 1.28 -24.98
C LEU A 249 -13.10 0.46 -23.70
N GLU A 250 -13.06 1.13 -22.56
CA GLU A 250 -12.93 0.47 -21.27
C GLU A 250 -13.98 1.00 -20.29
N LEU A 251 -14.71 0.08 -19.66
CA LEU A 251 -15.70 0.38 -18.63
C LEU A 251 -15.29 -0.32 -17.34
N LYS A 252 -15.12 0.43 -16.26
CA LYS A 252 -14.73 -0.10 -14.95
C LYS A 252 -15.78 0.21 -13.91
N PHE A 253 -16.14 -0.80 -13.13
CA PHE A 253 -16.92 -0.64 -11.91
C PHE A 253 -16.03 -1.02 -10.74
N PHE A 254 -16.03 -0.20 -9.71
CA PHE A 254 -15.34 -0.45 -8.46
C PHE A 254 -16.33 -0.33 -7.31
N ARG A 255 -16.30 -1.29 -6.41
CA ARG A 255 -17.01 -1.25 -5.14
C ARG A 255 -16.07 -1.62 -4.01
N LEU A 256 -16.04 -0.78 -2.99
CA LEU A 256 -15.35 -1.04 -1.74
C LEU A 256 -16.33 -0.90 -0.60
N LYS A 257 -16.31 -1.86 0.33
CA LYS A 257 -17.08 -1.78 1.57
C LYS A 257 -16.28 -2.29 2.75
N THR A 258 -16.23 -1.54 3.84
CA THR A 258 -15.70 -2.02 5.13
C THR A 258 -16.85 -2.38 6.08
N GLU A 259 -16.54 -3.16 7.12
CA GLU A 259 -17.38 -3.13 8.33
C GLU A 259 -17.35 -1.74 8.99
N LYS A 260 -18.28 -1.49 9.91
CA LYS A 260 -18.36 -0.23 10.64
C LYS A 260 -17.04 0.02 11.37
N GLN A 261 -16.33 1.08 11.00
CA GLN A 261 -15.13 1.49 11.71
C GLN A 261 -15.53 2.08 13.06
N LYS A 262 -15.12 1.45 14.16
CA LYS A 262 -15.55 1.85 15.51
C LYS A 262 -15.13 3.28 15.84
N MET A 263 -13.92 3.69 15.45
CA MET A 263 -13.39 5.03 15.70
C MET A 263 -14.09 6.11 14.85
N MET A 264 -14.36 5.83 13.57
CA MET A 264 -15.12 6.74 12.68
C MET A 264 -16.63 6.71 12.91
N LYS A 265 -17.13 5.70 13.65
CA LYS A 265 -18.55 5.37 13.84
C LYS A 265 -19.35 5.18 12.54
N ASN A 266 -18.68 5.00 11.40
CA ASN A 266 -19.27 4.88 10.07
C ASN A 266 -18.72 3.68 9.30
N GLU A 267 -19.50 3.18 8.34
CA GLU A 267 -19.00 2.29 7.29
C GLU A 267 -18.34 3.12 6.20
N ILE A 268 -17.24 2.63 5.64
CA ILE A 268 -16.68 3.20 4.41
C ILE A 268 -17.22 2.38 3.25
N GLU A 269 -18.10 3.00 2.45
CA GLU A 269 -18.58 2.47 1.18
C GLU A 269 -18.21 3.41 0.05
N THR A 270 -17.65 2.87 -1.03
CA THR A 270 -17.26 3.63 -2.21
C THR A 270 -17.66 2.86 -3.45
N ASN A 271 -18.47 3.48 -4.31
CA ASN A 271 -18.86 2.96 -5.60
C ASN A 271 -18.38 3.94 -6.67
N GLN A 272 -17.60 3.46 -7.63
CA GLN A 272 -17.07 4.29 -8.71
C GLN A 272 -17.28 3.61 -10.05
N VAL A 273 -17.57 4.41 -11.07
CA VAL A 273 -17.71 3.97 -12.45
C VAL A 273 -16.82 4.85 -13.31
N PHE A 274 -15.99 4.23 -14.14
CA PHE A 274 -15.13 4.92 -15.07
C PHE A 274 -15.40 4.43 -16.49
N LEU A 275 -15.55 5.38 -17.40
CA LEU A 275 -15.58 5.14 -18.83
C LEU A 275 -14.32 5.77 -19.42
N THR A 276 -13.49 4.96 -20.05
CA THR A 276 -12.25 5.40 -20.67
C THR A 276 -12.29 5.05 -22.16
N TYR A 277 -11.94 6.04 -22.97
CA TYR A 277 -11.81 5.90 -24.41
C TYR A 277 -10.35 6.17 -24.79
N THR A 278 -9.74 5.27 -25.54
CA THR A 278 -8.34 5.39 -25.96
C THR A 278 -8.23 5.21 -27.45
N GLN A 279 -7.74 6.23 -28.14
CA GLN A 279 -7.41 6.18 -29.57
C GLN A 279 -5.92 5.84 -29.72
N LYS A 280 -5.62 4.74 -30.41
CA LYS A 280 -4.26 4.31 -30.72
C LYS A 280 -3.83 5.00 -32.02
N PHE A 281 -2.83 5.88 -31.95
CA PHE A 281 -2.23 6.47 -33.14
C PHE A 281 -1.02 5.64 -33.55
N THR A 282 -1.05 5.04 -34.73
CA THR A 282 0.15 4.49 -35.38
C THR A 282 0.94 5.65 -35.96
N ALA A 283 2.14 5.89 -35.43
CA ALA A 283 3.11 6.76 -36.09
C ALA A 283 3.61 6.04 -37.36
N TYR A 284 3.52 6.72 -38.50
CA TYR A 284 4.12 6.30 -39.77
C TYR A 284 5.56 6.80 -39.85
#